data_AF-A0A1E9GC35-F1
#
_entry.id   AF-A0A1E9GC35-F1
#
_cell.length_a   1.000
_cell.length_b   1.000
_cell.length_c   1.000
_cell.angle_alpha   90.00
_cell.angle_beta   90.00
_cell.angle_gamma   90.00
#
_symmetry.space_group_name_H-M   'P 1'
#
loop_
_entity.id
_entity.type
_entity.pdbx_description
1 polymer ?
#
loop_
_entity_poly.entity_id
_entity_poly.type
_entity_poly.pdbx_seq_one_letter_code
_entity_poly.pdbx_strand_id
1 'polypeptide(L)' 'MTLASIYCILILFENLFKPCQLYLPPQNSVLSNLSLAS' A
#
# COMPACT_ATOMS: atom_id res chain seq x y z
N MET A 1 -24.72 -21.22 -1.87
CA MET A 1 -23.50 -20.40 -2.00
C MET A 1 -23.67 -19.47 -3.19
N THR A 2 -24.41 -18.39 -2.98
CA THR A 2 -24.91 -17.46 -4.00
C THR A 2 -23.78 -16.52 -4.41
N LEU A 3 -23.64 -16.22 -5.70
CA LEU A 3 -22.56 -15.39 -6.27
C LEU A 3 -22.31 -14.07 -5.51
N ALA A 4 -23.38 -13.47 -4.97
CA ALA A 4 -23.35 -12.26 -4.13
C ALA A 4 -22.49 -12.42 -2.87
N SER A 5 -22.50 -13.60 -2.25
CA SER A 5 -21.68 -13.89 -1.07
C SER A 5 -20.18 -13.89 -1.40
N ILE A 6 -19.80 -14.40 -2.58
CA ILE A 6 -18.41 -14.40 -3.06
C ILE A 6 -17.97 -12.96 -3.36
N TYR A 7 -18.84 -12.17 -4.00
CA TYR A 7 -18.55 -10.79 -4.36
C TYR A 7 -18.33 -9.89 -3.14
N CYS A 8 -19.13 -10.06 -2.08
CA CYS A 8 -18.92 -9.37 -0.80
C CYS A 8 -17.54 -9.67 -0.18
N ILE A 9 -17.11 -10.94 -0.22
CA ILE A 9 -15.80 -11.34 0.33
C ILE A 9 -14.66 -10.69 -0.46
N LEU A 10 -14.74 -10.66 -1.79
CA LEU A 10 -13.72 -10.03 -2.64
C LEU A 10 -13.60 -8.52 -2.39
N ILE A 11 -14.73 -7.81 -2.27
CA ILE A 11 -14.74 -6.36 -1.97
C ILE A 11 -14.15 -6.10 -0.59
N LEU A 12 -14.53 -6.91 0.41
CA LEU A 12 -14.00 -6.76 1.76
C LEU A 12 -12.48 -7.00 1.79
N PHE A 13 -12.00 -8.01 1.07
CA PHE A 13 -10.57 -8.32 0.99
C PHE A 13 -9.79 -7.25 0.22
N GLU A 14 -10.33 -6.74 -0.89
CA GLU A 14 -9.73 -5.63 -1.64
C GLU A 14 -9.67 -4.35 -0.79
N ASN A 15 -10.67 -4.10 0.06
CA ASN A 15 -10.66 -2.93 0.95
C ASN A 15 -9.68 -3.08 2.12
N LEU A 16 -9.55 -4.30 2.67
CA LEU A 16 -8.68 -4.60 3.80
C LEU A 16 -7.21 -4.77 3.40
N PHE A 17 -6.96 -5.28 2.19
CA PHE A 17 -5.66 -5.40 1.54
C PHE A 17 -5.40 -4.30 0.52
N LYS A 18 -6.13 -3.18 0.59
CA LYS A 18 -5.52 -1.92 0.14
C LYS A 18 -4.19 -1.90 0.86
N PRO A 19 -3.05 -1.92 0.16
CA PRO A 19 -1.78 -1.98 0.84
C PRO A 19 -1.84 -0.80 1.78
N CYS A 20 -1.93 -1.09 3.09
CA CYS A 20 -1.52 -0.16 4.10
C CYS A 20 -0.08 0.08 3.72
N GLN A 21 0.11 1.06 2.84
CA GLN A 21 1.30 1.86 2.70
C GLN A 21 1.49 2.38 4.11
N LEU A 22 2.08 1.53 4.97
CA LEU A 22 3.31 1.90 5.64
C LEU A 22 4.06 2.66 4.57
N TYR A 23 3.88 3.98 4.64
CA TYR A 23 4.49 4.98 3.81
C TYR A 23 5.95 4.92 4.21
N LEU A 24 6.59 3.78 3.95
CA LEU A 24 8.00 3.60 4.06
C LEU A 24 8.47 4.48 2.91
N PRO A 25 9.01 5.67 3.21
CA PRO A 25 9.48 6.53 2.17
C PRO A 25 10.46 5.68 1.35
N PRO A 26 10.46 5.80 0.01
CA PRO A 26 11.52 5.21 -0.76
C PRO A 26 12.82 5.66 -0.08
N GLN A 27 13.63 4.71 0.41
CA GLN A 27 14.85 5.01 1.16
C GLN A 27 15.80 5.96 0.38
N ASN A 28 15.52 6.14 -0.91
CA ASN A 28 16.09 7.12 -1.81
C ASN A 28 15.82 8.60 -1.47
N SER A 29 14.83 8.94 -0.62
CA SER A 29 14.57 10.32 -0.19
C SER A 29 15.54 10.80 0.91
N VAL A 30 16.05 9.88 1.74
CA VAL A 30 17.03 10.21 2.79
C VAL A 30 18.41 10.46 2.18
N LEU A 31 18.76 9.75 1.11
CA LEU A 31 20.08 9.86 0.47
C LEU A 31 20.22 11.11 -0.43
N SER A 32 19.12 11.60 -1.00
CA SER A 32 19.11 12.78 -1.88
C SER A 32 19.31 14.11 -1.13
N ASN A 33 19.11 14.14 0.19
CA ASN A 33 19.41 15.31 1.02
C ASN A 33 20.90 15.39 1.42
N LEU A 34 21.62 14.26 1.45
CA LEU A 34 23.03 14.25 1.84
C LEU A 34 23.96 14.66 0.68
N SER A 35 23.58 14.35 -0.58
CA SER A 35 24.40 14.67 -1.76
C SER A 35 24.28 16.12 -2.25
N LEU A 36 23.33 16.90 -1.72
CA LEU A 36 23.23 18.34 -1.99
C LEU A 36 24.07 19.17 -1.02
N ALA A 37 24.67 18.55 -0.01
CA ALA A 37 25.52 19.19 0.99
C ALA A 37 27.04 18.99 0.76
N SER A 38 27.43 18.40 -0.37
CA SER A 38 28.84 18.24 -0.79
C SER A 38 29.22 19.19 -1.92
#